data_AF-A0A9W8TN43-F1
#
_entry.id   AF-A0A9W8TN43-F1
#
_cell.length_a   1.000
_cell.length_b   1.000
_cell.length_c   1.000
_cell.angle_alpha   90.00
_cell.angle_beta   90.00
_cell.angle_gamma   90.00
#
_symmetry.space_group_name_H-M   'P 1'
#
loop_
_entity.id
_entity.type
_entity.pdbx_description
1 polymer ?
#
loop_
_entity_poly.entity_id
_entity_poly.type
_entity_poly.pdbx_seq_one_letter_code
_entity_poly.pdbx_strand_id
1 'polypeptide(L)'
;MSAMEQNASQFSSTSKAGWDFCQDNVLNDARIRTILQSCLPRCRLGYYQRIAEDSGHVFQLRKGGQNPDILLVHLWGKGSRAVYFPGSHLIPLNSVRAANRLWEVPYAALDKAGIHGTIVEFEEGGLAILDARLALEMPHGSPVTCGFATEEELQRWPKLKVPNVQQRHQMASVSSDMIGVHFE
;
A
#
# COMPACT_ATOMS: atom_id res chain seq x y z
N MET A 1 1.20 -19.26 -21.94
CA MET A 1 1.07 -18.32 -20.81
C MET A 1 -0.40 -18.09 -20.56
N SER A 2 -0.88 -18.38 -19.36
CA SER A 2 -2.30 -18.23 -19.03
C SER A 2 -2.65 -16.75 -18.80
N ALA A 3 -3.93 -16.38 -18.94
CA ALA A 3 -4.41 -15.03 -18.66
C ALA A 3 -4.10 -14.56 -17.22
N MET A 4 -3.87 -15.49 -16.29
CA MET A 4 -3.46 -15.17 -14.91
C MET A 4 -2.00 -14.66 -14.83
N GLU A 5 -1.10 -15.16 -15.67
CA GLU A 5 0.30 -14.69 -15.74
C GLU A 5 0.40 -13.31 -16.40
N GLN A 6 -0.49 -13.01 -17.35
CA GLN A 6 -0.55 -11.68 -18.00
C GLN A 6 -0.97 -10.58 -17.00
N ASN A 7 -1.93 -10.86 -16.11
CA ASN A 7 -2.40 -9.91 -15.09
C ASN A 7 -1.40 -9.64 -13.95
N ALA A 8 -0.55 -10.61 -13.58
CA ALA A 8 0.44 -10.42 -12.54
C ALA A 8 1.53 -9.40 -12.93
N SER A 9 1.88 -9.36 -14.23
CA SER A 9 2.87 -8.41 -14.74
C SER A 9 2.36 -6.97 -14.71
N GLN A 10 1.07 -6.71 -14.93
CA GLN A 10 0.49 -5.37 -15.02
C GLN A 10 0.51 -4.59 -13.70
N PHE A 11 0.73 -5.25 -12.57
CA PHE A 11 0.76 -4.63 -11.24
C PHE A 11 2.07 -4.92 -10.49
N SER A 12 3.15 -5.10 -11.25
CA SER A 12 4.47 -5.41 -10.73
C SER A 12 5.45 -4.27 -10.97
N SER A 13 6.23 -3.94 -9.95
CA SER A 13 7.40 -3.05 -10.08
C SER A 13 8.46 -3.61 -11.03
N THR A 14 8.44 -4.89 -11.41
CA THR A 14 9.43 -5.46 -12.33
C THR A 14 9.03 -5.39 -13.81
N SER A 15 7.88 -4.81 -14.15
CA SER A 15 7.38 -4.75 -15.52
C SER A 15 7.13 -3.31 -16.00
N LYS A 16 7.15 -3.13 -17.33
CA LYS A 16 6.77 -1.85 -17.94
C LYS A 16 5.31 -1.48 -17.67
N ALA A 17 4.40 -2.41 -17.90
CA ALA A 17 2.98 -2.17 -17.70
C ALA A 17 2.66 -1.79 -16.25
N GLY A 18 3.37 -2.37 -15.28
CA GLY A 18 3.23 -2.03 -13.87
C GLY A 18 3.66 -0.61 -13.55
N TRP A 19 4.77 -0.14 -14.13
CA TRP A 19 5.20 1.24 -13.95
C TRP A 19 4.30 2.24 -14.66
N ASP A 20 3.88 1.96 -15.90
CA ASP A 20 2.92 2.81 -16.62
C ASP A 20 1.62 2.95 -15.79
N PHE A 21 1.10 1.84 -15.26
CA PHE A 21 -0.08 1.84 -14.39
C PHE A 21 0.13 2.67 -13.11
N CYS A 22 1.25 2.47 -12.40
CA CYS A 22 1.56 3.21 -11.18
C CYS A 22 1.74 4.71 -11.45
N GLN A 23 2.36 5.06 -12.57
CA GLN A 23 2.55 6.45 -12.97
C GLN A 23 1.20 7.14 -13.19
N ASP A 24 0.33 6.54 -14.01
CA ASP A 24 -0.93 7.15 -14.42
C ASP A 24 -1.96 7.19 -13.27
N ASN A 25 -2.00 6.17 -12.41
CA ASN A 25 -3.05 6.00 -11.41
C ASN A 25 -2.63 6.38 -9.98
N VAL A 26 -1.32 6.57 -9.73
CA VAL A 26 -0.80 6.89 -8.38
C VAL A 26 0.08 8.12 -8.41
N LEU A 27 1.18 8.11 -9.16
CA LEU A 27 2.19 9.17 -9.08
C LEU A 27 1.69 10.49 -9.67
N ASN A 28 0.85 10.45 -10.72
CA ASN A 28 0.30 11.63 -11.37
C ASN A 28 -1.08 12.06 -10.81
N ASP A 29 -1.70 11.27 -9.93
CA ASP A 29 -3.02 11.60 -9.38
C ASP A 29 -2.90 12.74 -8.35
N ALA A 30 -3.49 13.90 -8.68
CA ALA A 30 -3.41 15.09 -7.85
C ALA A 30 -4.03 14.91 -6.46
N ARG A 31 -5.06 14.06 -6.31
CA ARG A 31 -5.72 13.79 -5.03
C ARG A 31 -4.79 13.02 -4.11
N ILE A 32 -4.15 11.98 -4.65
CA ILE A 32 -3.15 11.18 -3.92
C ILE A 32 -1.99 12.08 -3.49
N ARG A 33 -1.43 12.85 -4.44
CA ARG A 33 -0.29 13.74 -4.14
C ARG A 33 -0.61 14.76 -3.05
N THR A 34 -1.80 15.37 -3.11
CA THR A 34 -2.24 16.37 -2.12
C THR A 34 -2.32 15.77 -0.73
N ILE A 35 -2.92 14.58 -0.60
CA ILE A 35 -3.04 13.89 0.70
C ILE A 35 -1.66 13.49 1.22
N LEU A 36 -0.82 12.87 0.37
CA LEU A 36 0.54 12.47 0.76
C LEU A 36 1.36 13.66 1.26
N GLN A 37 1.32 14.80 0.56
CA GLN A 37 2.02 16.02 0.98
C GLN A 37 1.49 16.62 2.28
N SER A 38 0.18 16.48 2.54
CA SER A 38 -0.41 16.97 3.79
C SER A 38 -0.03 16.14 5.01
N CYS A 39 0.26 14.86 4.82
CA CYS A 39 0.56 13.93 5.91
C CYS A 39 2.06 13.68 6.10
N LEU A 40 2.83 13.66 5.01
CA LEU A 40 4.27 13.39 5.01
C LEU A 40 5.00 14.56 4.34
N PRO A 41 5.87 15.30 5.06
CA PRO A 41 6.60 16.42 4.48
C PRO A 41 7.44 16.03 3.26
N ARG A 42 8.14 14.89 3.32
CA ARG A 42 8.83 14.31 2.16
C ARG A 42 8.70 12.81 2.21
N CYS A 43 8.31 12.20 1.09
CA CYS A 43 8.17 10.75 0.97
C CYS A 43 8.59 10.25 -0.41
N ARG A 44 8.89 8.95 -0.48
CA ARG A 44 9.08 8.26 -1.76
C ARG A 44 8.29 6.97 -1.78
N LEU A 45 7.82 6.60 -2.97
CA LEU A 45 7.31 5.26 -3.24
C LEU A 45 8.45 4.25 -3.06
N GLY A 46 8.35 3.38 -2.07
CA GLY A 46 9.35 2.34 -1.77
C GLY A 46 8.80 0.92 -1.79
N TYR A 47 7.48 0.77 -1.88
CA TYR A 47 6.81 -0.52 -1.94
C TYR A 47 5.73 -0.48 -3.01
N TYR A 48 5.72 -1.47 -3.90
CA TYR A 48 4.73 -1.57 -4.96
C TYR A 48 4.46 -3.04 -5.30
N GLN A 49 3.31 -3.55 -4.87
CA GLN A 49 2.86 -4.91 -5.18
C GLN A 49 1.36 -5.05 -5.00
N ARG A 50 0.79 -6.07 -5.63
CA ARG A 50 -0.56 -6.55 -5.34
C ARG A 50 -0.52 -7.43 -4.11
N ILE A 51 -1.39 -7.14 -3.14
CA ILE A 51 -1.53 -7.98 -1.94
C ILE A 51 -2.66 -8.97 -2.21
N ALA A 52 -2.40 -10.26 -1.96
CA ALA A 52 -3.40 -11.31 -2.15
C ALA A 52 -4.58 -11.12 -1.19
N GLU A 53 -5.77 -11.51 -1.65
CA GLU A 53 -6.93 -11.62 -0.76
C GLU A 53 -6.70 -12.73 0.26
N ASP A 54 -7.21 -12.52 1.47
CA ASP A 54 -7.04 -13.46 2.57
C ASP A 54 -8.19 -13.26 3.57
N SER A 55 -9.22 -14.08 3.43
CA SER A 55 -10.47 -13.96 4.19
C SER A 55 -10.32 -14.53 5.59
N GLY A 56 -10.84 -13.81 6.59
CA GLY A 56 -10.80 -14.22 8.00
C GLY A 56 -9.51 -13.84 8.73
N HIS A 57 -8.55 -13.21 8.04
CA HIS A 57 -7.27 -12.79 8.63
C HIS A 57 -7.11 -11.26 8.57
N VAL A 58 -6.71 -10.67 9.70
CA VAL A 58 -6.49 -9.22 9.81
C VAL A 58 -5.00 -8.94 9.79
N PHE A 59 -4.58 -7.97 8.99
CA PHE A 59 -3.17 -7.63 8.80
C PHE A 59 -2.88 -6.15 9.01
N GLN A 60 -1.64 -5.86 9.39
CA GLN A 60 -0.98 -4.56 9.27
C GLN A 60 0.21 -4.72 8.31
N LEU A 61 0.51 -3.69 7.53
CA LEU A 61 1.72 -3.70 6.69
C LEU A 61 2.95 -3.25 7.50
N ARG A 62 2.74 -2.46 8.55
CA ARG A 62 3.76 -1.97 9.47
C ARG A 62 3.37 -2.29 10.92
N LYS A 63 4.31 -2.82 11.70
CA LYS A 63 4.11 -3.10 13.13
C LYS A 63 4.50 -1.91 14.00
N GLY A 64 3.58 -1.46 14.85
CA GLY A 64 3.82 -0.44 15.88
C GLY A 64 4.24 0.91 15.28
N GLY A 65 5.03 1.70 16.00
CA GLY A 65 5.46 3.05 15.61
C GLY A 65 4.55 4.14 16.17
N GLN A 66 5.13 5.30 16.51
CA GLN A 66 4.39 6.43 17.08
C GLN A 66 3.84 7.36 16.00
N ASN A 67 4.58 7.54 14.90
CA ASN A 67 4.24 8.48 13.84
C ASN A 67 3.76 7.74 12.57
N PRO A 68 2.92 8.38 11.75
CA PRO A 68 2.65 7.93 10.38
C PRO A 68 3.89 8.20 9.54
N ASP A 69 4.84 7.27 9.50
CA ASP A 69 6.06 7.33 8.70
C ASP A 69 5.92 6.60 7.35
N ILE A 70 4.81 5.86 7.18
CA ILE A 70 4.42 5.16 5.97
C ILE A 70 2.92 5.33 5.72
N LEU A 71 2.58 5.82 4.53
CA LEU A 71 1.22 5.81 4.00
C LEU A 71 1.11 4.80 2.86
N LEU A 72 -0.03 4.12 2.80
CA LEU A 72 -0.36 3.21 1.72
C LEU A 72 -1.45 3.80 0.86
N VAL A 73 -1.31 3.64 -0.44
CA VAL A 73 -2.32 3.89 -1.44
C VAL A 73 -2.77 2.52 -1.94
N HIS A 74 -4.03 2.16 -1.69
CA HIS A 74 -4.66 0.95 -2.20
C HIS A 74 -5.58 1.32 -3.36
N LEU A 75 -5.36 0.71 -4.52
CA LEU A 75 -6.29 0.73 -5.64
C LEU A 75 -7.05 -0.59 -5.68
N TRP A 76 -8.37 -0.48 -5.53
CA TRP A 76 -9.30 -1.60 -5.46
C TRP A 76 -10.00 -1.79 -6.80
N GLY A 77 -10.08 -3.05 -7.24
CA GLY A 77 -10.85 -3.43 -8.41
C GLY A 77 -12.35 -3.40 -8.13
N LYS A 78 -13.14 -3.33 -9.21
CA LYS A 78 -14.61 -3.41 -9.16
C LYS A 78 -15.09 -4.63 -8.37
N GLY A 79 -16.06 -4.42 -7.48
CA GLY A 79 -16.67 -5.46 -6.66
C GLY A 79 -15.81 -5.94 -5.47
N SER A 80 -14.68 -5.29 -5.19
CA SER A 80 -13.85 -5.67 -4.03
C SER A 80 -14.52 -5.27 -2.71
N ARG A 81 -14.11 -5.92 -1.63
CA ARG A 81 -14.54 -5.64 -0.27
C ARG A 81 -13.36 -5.63 0.67
N ALA A 82 -13.32 -4.64 1.57
CA ALA A 82 -12.33 -4.55 2.63
C ALA A 82 -13.01 -4.30 3.99
N VAL A 83 -12.38 -4.74 5.06
CA VAL A 83 -12.75 -4.34 6.42
C VAL A 83 -11.60 -3.55 7.01
N TYR A 84 -11.83 -2.29 7.32
CA TYR A 84 -10.84 -1.45 7.99
C TYR A 84 -11.17 -1.39 9.47
N PHE A 85 -10.16 -1.30 10.33
CA PHE A 85 -10.33 -1.18 11.78
C PHE A 85 -9.87 0.21 12.26
N PRO A 86 -10.72 1.26 12.19
CA PRO A 86 -10.34 2.62 12.57
C PRO A 86 -9.78 2.70 13.98
N GLY A 87 -8.78 3.56 14.18
CA GLY A 87 -8.09 3.72 15.47
C GLY A 87 -7.04 2.64 15.80
N SER A 88 -7.00 1.52 15.09
CA SER A 88 -5.96 0.48 15.30
C SER A 88 -4.53 0.95 15.08
N HIS A 89 -4.32 1.97 14.25
CA HIS A 89 -3.02 2.60 14.02
C HIS A 89 -2.55 3.50 15.18
N LEU A 90 -3.44 3.82 16.14
CA LEU A 90 -3.16 4.70 17.29
C LEU A 90 -2.67 3.92 18.52
N ILE A 91 -2.77 2.60 18.51
CA ILE A 91 -2.40 1.76 19.65
C ILE A 91 -1.42 0.66 19.22
N PRO A 92 -0.53 0.21 20.12
CA PRO A 92 0.27 -0.96 19.86
C PRO A 92 -0.61 -2.21 19.86
N LEU A 93 -0.61 -2.94 18.74
CA LEU A 93 -1.25 -4.24 18.62
C LEU A 93 -0.20 -5.36 18.66
N ASN A 94 -0.51 -6.44 19.36
CA ASN A 94 0.34 -7.63 19.43
C ASN A 94 0.21 -8.44 18.14
N SER A 95 0.89 -7.98 17.09
CA SER A 95 0.92 -8.65 15.80
C SER A 95 2.13 -9.57 15.61
N VAL A 96 1.92 -10.63 14.84
CA VAL A 96 2.90 -11.67 14.51
C VAL A 96 3.21 -11.66 13.02
N ARG A 97 4.43 -12.01 12.63
CA ARG A 97 4.82 -12.02 11.22
C ARG A 97 4.21 -13.25 10.55
N ALA A 98 3.36 -13.04 9.54
CA ALA A 98 2.71 -14.10 8.78
C ALA A 98 3.51 -14.52 7.55
N ALA A 99 3.13 -15.64 6.92
CA ALA A 99 3.79 -16.19 5.73
C ALA A 99 3.77 -15.23 4.53
N ASN A 100 2.71 -14.42 4.41
CA ASN A 100 2.58 -13.35 3.41
C ASN A 100 3.47 -12.12 3.71
N ARG A 101 4.33 -12.18 4.74
CA ARG A 101 5.21 -11.11 5.22
C ARG A 101 4.49 -9.90 5.79
N LEU A 102 3.17 -9.95 5.95
CA LEU A 102 2.41 -8.95 6.69
C LEU A 102 2.44 -9.27 8.19
N TRP A 103 1.89 -8.36 8.99
CA TRP A 103 1.77 -8.52 10.43
C TRP A 103 0.33 -8.88 10.77
N GLU A 104 0.09 -10.15 11.07
CA GLU A 104 -1.23 -10.63 11.43
C GLU A 104 -1.62 -10.17 12.83
N VAL A 105 -2.82 -9.63 12.96
CA VAL A 105 -3.43 -9.16 14.21
C VAL A 105 -4.53 -10.14 14.60
N PRO A 106 -4.46 -10.76 15.78
CA PRO A 106 -5.55 -11.57 16.29
C PRO A 106 -6.81 -10.72 16.49
N TYR A 107 -7.96 -11.20 16.01
CA TYR A 107 -9.26 -10.55 16.22
C TYR A 107 -9.56 -10.22 17.68
N ALA A 108 -9.22 -11.13 18.60
CA ALA A 108 -9.38 -10.93 20.04
C ALA A 108 -8.58 -9.72 20.58
N ALA A 109 -7.47 -9.34 19.94
CA ALA A 109 -6.71 -8.15 20.32
C ALA A 109 -7.43 -6.86 19.95
N LEU A 110 -8.14 -6.83 18.81
CA LEU A 110 -8.97 -5.70 18.38
C LEU A 110 -10.21 -5.57 19.26
N ASP A 111 -10.88 -6.69 19.52
CA ASP A 111 -12.06 -6.74 20.40
C ASP A 111 -11.76 -6.27 21.82
N LYS A 112 -10.66 -6.75 22.41
CA LYS A 112 -10.17 -6.28 23.72
C LYS A 112 -9.87 -4.78 23.76
N ALA A 113 -9.48 -4.21 22.61
CA ALA A 113 -9.23 -2.78 22.47
C ALA A 113 -10.50 -1.96 22.15
N GLY A 114 -11.67 -2.60 22.01
CA GLY A 114 -12.92 -1.95 21.61
C GLY A 114 -12.89 -1.42 20.17
N ILE A 115 -12.06 -2.02 19.30
CA ILE A 115 -11.92 -1.60 17.91
C ILE A 115 -12.77 -2.52 17.03
N HIS A 116 -13.70 -1.92 16.31
CA HIS A 116 -14.63 -2.63 15.43
C HIS A 116 -14.32 -2.38 13.95
N GLY A 117 -14.53 -3.40 13.14
CA GLY A 117 -14.35 -3.33 11.70
C GLY A 117 -15.44 -2.50 11.03
N THR A 118 -15.06 -1.68 10.06
CA THR A 118 -15.94 -0.98 9.13
C THR A 118 -15.78 -1.61 7.74
N ILE A 119 -16.88 -2.14 7.22
CA ILE A 119 -16.92 -2.73 5.88
C ILE A 119 -16.99 -1.61 4.85
N VAL A 120 -16.16 -1.70 3.82
CA VAL A 120 -16.18 -0.83 2.64
C VAL A 120 -16.33 -1.69 1.41
N GLU A 121 -17.42 -1.46 0.67
CA GLU A 121 -17.72 -2.10 -0.61
C GLU A 121 -17.24 -1.20 -1.75
N PHE A 122 -16.42 -1.73 -2.65
CA PHE A 122 -15.88 -1.02 -3.80
C PHE A 122 -16.64 -1.43 -5.07
N GLU A 123 -17.95 -1.12 -5.11
CA GLU A 123 -18.87 -1.56 -6.18
C GLU A 123 -18.37 -1.22 -7.59
N GLU A 124 -17.77 -0.04 -7.76
CA GLU A 124 -17.19 0.45 -9.03
C GLU A 124 -15.65 0.57 -8.97
N GLY A 125 -15.03 -0.14 -8.02
CA GLY A 125 -13.63 0.00 -7.67
C GLY A 125 -13.42 1.20 -6.75
N GLY A 126 -12.16 1.48 -6.40
CA GLY A 126 -11.88 2.65 -5.60
C GLY A 126 -10.45 2.82 -5.14
N LEU A 127 -10.26 3.87 -4.35
CA LEU A 127 -8.98 4.32 -3.81
C LEU A 127 -9.13 4.46 -2.30
N ALA A 128 -8.20 3.87 -1.55
CA ALA A 128 -8.06 4.10 -0.12
C ALA A 128 -6.63 4.56 0.18
N ILE A 129 -6.50 5.59 1.01
CA ILE A 129 -5.21 6.03 1.55
C ILE A 129 -5.24 5.80 3.05
N LEU A 130 -4.28 5.03 3.57
CA LEU A 130 -4.26 4.62 4.97
C LEU A 130 -2.85 4.70 5.57
N ASP A 131 -2.80 4.84 6.89
CA ASP A 131 -1.60 4.59 7.68
C ASP A 131 -1.23 3.09 7.60
N ALA A 132 0.04 2.76 7.36
CA ALA A 132 0.48 1.36 7.21
C ALA A 132 0.30 0.51 8.49
N ARG A 133 0.07 1.15 9.64
CA ARG A 133 -0.24 0.52 10.94
C ARG A 133 -1.73 0.19 11.09
N LEU A 134 -2.60 0.70 10.21
CA LEU A 134 -4.02 0.40 10.27
C LEU A 134 -4.22 -1.11 10.02
N ALA A 135 -4.94 -1.76 10.93
CA ALA A 135 -5.37 -3.13 10.74
C ALA A 135 -6.48 -3.18 9.67
N LEU A 136 -6.38 -4.15 8.76
CA LEU A 136 -7.37 -4.40 7.72
C LEU A 136 -7.54 -5.90 7.43
N GLU A 137 -8.75 -6.29 7.04
CA GLU A 137 -9.02 -7.56 6.37
C GLU A 137 -9.34 -7.28 4.90
N MET A 138 -9.04 -8.24 4.03
CA MET A 138 -9.36 -8.20 2.61
C MET A 138 -10.21 -9.43 2.24
N PRO A 139 -11.51 -9.46 2.62
CA PRO A 139 -12.34 -10.64 2.43
C PRO A 139 -12.61 -10.97 0.96
N HIS A 140 -12.55 -9.98 0.07
CA HIS A 140 -12.73 -10.20 -1.36
C HIS A 140 -12.00 -9.15 -2.20
N GLY A 141 -11.17 -9.61 -3.13
CA GLY A 141 -10.38 -8.74 -3.98
C GLY A 141 -9.00 -8.44 -3.41
N SER A 142 -8.10 -8.04 -4.30
CA SER A 142 -6.68 -7.88 -4.02
C SER A 142 -6.24 -6.47 -4.44
N PRO A 143 -5.90 -5.58 -3.49
CA PRO A 143 -5.54 -4.22 -3.84
C PRO A 143 -4.16 -4.17 -4.47
N VAL A 144 -4.02 -3.31 -5.48
CA VAL A 144 -2.70 -2.83 -5.88
C VAL A 144 -2.24 -1.84 -4.84
N THR A 145 -1.13 -2.14 -4.17
CA THR A 145 -0.67 -1.38 -2.99
C THR A 145 0.63 -0.66 -3.30
N CYS A 146 0.62 0.66 -3.10
CA CYS A 146 1.77 1.54 -3.19
C CYS A 146 2.09 2.14 -1.82
N GLY A 147 3.26 1.82 -1.27
CA GLY A 147 3.72 2.32 0.03
C GLY A 147 4.68 3.49 -0.14
N PHE A 148 4.28 4.64 0.42
CA PHE A 148 5.07 5.87 0.49
C PHE A 148 5.62 6.02 1.89
N ALA A 149 6.94 6.01 2.00
CA ALA A 149 7.64 6.11 3.27
C ALA A 149 8.50 7.37 3.32
N THR A 150 8.75 7.85 4.54
CA THR A 150 9.73 8.92 4.78
C THR A 150 11.13 8.48 4.38
N GLU A 151 12.02 9.44 4.10
CA GLU A 151 13.41 9.13 3.73
C GLU A 151 14.15 8.35 4.83
N GLU A 152 13.86 8.61 6.11
CA GLU A 152 14.43 7.86 7.24
C GLU A 152 14.06 6.37 7.19
N GLU A 153 12.80 6.07 6.95
CA GLU A 153 12.33 4.68 6.88
C GLU A 153 12.89 3.97 5.64
N LEU A 154 12.99 4.67 4.50
CA LEU A 154 13.51 4.12 3.25
C LEU A 154 14.99 3.73 3.30
N GLN A 155 15.79 4.27 4.22
CA GLN A 155 17.19 3.86 4.38
C GLN A 155 17.35 2.36 4.67
N ARG A 156 16.30 1.73 5.21
CA ARG A 156 16.29 0.31 5.56
C ARG A 156 15.63 -0.56 4.51
N TRP A 157 15.06 0.04 3.46
CA TRP A 157 14.26 -0.65 2.47
C TRP A 157 15.10 -1.00 1.25
N PRO A 158 14.83 -2.14 0.60
CA PRO A 158 15.40 -2.39 -0.72
C PRO A 158 14.82 -1.39 -1.72
N LYS A 159 15.66 -0.93 -2.64
CA LYS A 159 15.22 -0.10 -3.77
C LYS A 159 14.29 -0.87 -4.69
N LEU A 160 13.28 -0.18 -5.22
CA LEU A 160 12.42 -0.73 -6.27
C LEU A 160 13.25 -0.94 -7.54
N LYS A 161 13.07 -2.11 -8.16
CA LYS A 161 13.72 -2.44 -9.42
C LYS A 161 12.96 -1.77 -10.56
N VAL A 162 13.66 -1.07 -11.44
CA VAL A 162 13.07 -0.44 -12.63
C VAL A 162 13.53 -1.21 -13.86
N PRO A 163 12.62 -1.66 -14.74
CA PRO A 163 12.96 -2.57 -15.84
C PRO A 163 13.95 -2.00 -16.86
N ASN A 164 13.93 -0.69 -17.13
CA ASN A 164 14.82 -0.07 -18.10
C ASN A 164 15.12 1.41 -17.81
N VAL A 165 16.12 1.94 -18.54
CA VAL A 165 16.60 3.33 -18.40
C VAL A 165 15.52 4.36 -18.76
N GLN A 166 14.69 4.09 -19.76
CA GLN A 166 13.62 5.01 -20.17
C GLN A 166 12.61 5.24 -19.03
N GLN A 167 12.24 4.18 -18.32
CA GLN A 167 11.35 4.28 -17.15
C GLN A 167 12.01 5.02 -16.01
N ARG A 168 13.32 4.83 -15.77
CA ARG A 168 14.03 5.63 -14.76
C ARG A 168 13.91 7.13 -15.06
N HIS A 169 14.08 7.53 -16.32
CA HIS A 169 13.91 8.92 -16.73
C HIS A 169 12.47 9.41 -16.53
N GLN A 170 11.47 8.60 -16.87
CA GLN A 170 10.06 8.93 -16.64
C GLN A 170 9.73 9.06 -15.15
N MET A 171 10.30 8.21 -14.30
CA MET A 171 10.09 8.26 -12.85
C MET A 171 10.77 9.48 -12.22
N ALA A 172 11.94 9.86 -12.73
CA ALA A 172 12.61 11.08 -12.34
C ALA A 172 11.80 12.32 -12.74
N SER A 173 11.11 12.30 -13.89
CA SER A 173 10.32 13.46 -14.35
C SER A 173 9.00 13.67 -13.60
N VAL A 174 8.39 12.62 -13.05
CA VAL A 174 7.18 12.74 -12.19
C VAL A 174 7.50 12.95 -10.70
N SER A 175 8.77 12.76 -10.34
CA SER A 175 9.25 13.07 -9.01
C SER A 175 9.32 14.59 -8.81
N SER A 176 9.09 14.98 -7.56
CA SER A 176 9.24 16.34 -7.05
C SER A 176 10.10 16.28 -5.79
N ASP A 177 10.48 17.43 -5.26
CA ASP A 177 11.24 17.48 -4.01
C ASP A 177 10.49 16.79 -2.84
N MET A 178 9.15 16.83 -2.87
CA MET A 178 8.26 16.34 -1.83
C MET A 178 7.89 14.86 -2.01
N ILE A 179 7.44 14.48 -3.21
CA ILE A 179 7.08 13.09 -3.55
C ILE A 179 7.97 12.60 -4.68
N GLY A 180 8.59 11.43 -4.52
CA GLY A 180 9.37 10.78 -5.57
C GLY A 180 9.33 9.25 -5.47
N VAL A 181 10.30 8.57 -6.06
CA VAL A 181 10.38 7.11 -6.06
C VAL A 181 11.75 6.64 -5.56
N HIS A 182 11.77 5.59 -4.74
CA HIS A 182 12.98 4.98 -4.19
C HIS A 182 13.39 3.76 -5.03
N PHE A 183 14.20 3.99 -6.07
CA PHE A 183 14.57 2.96 -7.04
C PHE A 183 16.08 2.84 -7.30
N GLU A 184 16.47 1.74 -7.94
CA GLU A 184 17.83 1.42 -8.42
C GLU A 184 18.09 1.88 -9.86
#